data_AF-A0A7Y5JJI9-F1
#
_entry.id   AF-A0A7Y5JJI9-F1
#
_cell.length_a   1.000
_cell.length_b   1.000
_cell.length_c   1.000
_cell.angle_alpha   90.00
_cell.angle_beta   90.00
_cell.angle_gamma   90.00
#
_symmetry.space_group_name_H-M   'P 1'
#
loop_
_entity.id
_entity.type
_entity.pdbx_description
1 polymer ?
#
loop_
_entity_poly.entity_id
_entity_poly.type
_entity_poly.pdbx_seq_one_letter_code
_entity_poly.pdbx_strand_id
1 'polypeptide(L)'
;MAYAKATGELSREYTVNIYRNGEKVKSWEVTPQNVFALQTNFRLKGQALPAGKHEFKVERVGQGKLYFSAFLSYFSKEDDLKASGNELSIERKYYKLTEKVEEVEIEKKLTDGSVQKVREKRLSYDRTELQTGATLTSGDLIEVEIGVTSKNDYEYLAFEDFKPAGCEPVALRSGAGLGGGLIQNVELRDDRVAFFVSYFPQGFARLKYQLRCEIPGTFSALPTQGGSMYVPEVRANSAEWKVTINDK
;
A
#
# COMPACT_ATOMS: atom_id res chain seq x y z
N MET A 1 -30.86 -16.66 -3.64
CA MET A 1 -31.79 -17.34 -4.58
C MET A 1 -33.26 -16.97 -4.37
N ALA A 2 -33.76 -16.85 -3.13
CA ALA A 2 -35.17 -16.49 -2.86
C ALA A 2 -35.64 -15.22 -3.59
N TYR A 3 -34.82 -14.16 -3.62
CA TYR A 3 -35.12 -12.93 -4.35
C TYR A 3 -35.33 -13.15 -5.85
N ALA A 4 -34.35 -13.74 -6.55
CA ALA A 4 -34.42 -13.97 -8.00
C ALA A 4 -35.60 -14.89 -8.42
N LYS A 5 -35.99 -15.81 -7.54
CA LYS A 5 -37.18 -16.65 -7.75
C LYS A 5 -38.48 -15.85 -7.55
N ALA A 6 -38.56 -15.04 -6.48
CA ALA A 6 -39.73 -14.21 -6.18
C ALA A 6 -39.96 -13.10 -7.23
N THR A 7 -38.89 -12.57 -7.83
CA THR A 7 -38.98 -11.55 -8.88
C THR A 7 -39.15 -12.12 -10.29
N GLY A 8 -39.18 -13.45 -10.44
CA GLY A 8 -39.31 -14.13 -11.74
C GLY A 8 -38.10 -13.95 -12.66
N GLU A 9 -36.92 -13.68 -12.12
CA GLU A 9 -35.68 -13.50 -12.90
C GLU A 9 -35.15 -14.83 -13.45
N LEU A 10 -35.45 -15.94 -12.79
CA LEU A 10 -35.01 -17.29 -13.19
C LEU A 10 -35.86 -17.92 -14.31
N SER A 11 -36.98 -17.32 -14.68
CA SER A 11 -37.92 -17.87 -15.65
C SER A 11 -37.85 -17.16 -17.02
N ARG A 12 -36.74 -16.47 -17.30
CA ARG A 12 -36.58 -15.63 -18.48
C ARG A 12 -35.45 -16.14 -19.36
N GLU A 13 -35.57 -15.85 -20.65
CA GLU A 13 -34.61 -16.23 -21.67
C GLU A 13 -34.01 -14.97 -22.31
N TYR A 14 -32.69 -14.91 -22.33
CA TYR A 14 -31.95 -13.81 -22.94
C TYR A 14 -30.54 -14.23 -23.33
N THR A 15 -30.01 -13.56 -24.35
CA THR A 15 -28.60 -13.68 -24.76
C THR A 15 -27.78 -12.57 -24.13
N VAL A 16 -26.57 -12.91 -23.68
CA VAL A 16 -25.54 -11.95 -23.27
C VAL A 16 -24.42 -11.99 -24.29
N ASN A 17 -24.24 -10.89 -25.03
CA ASN A 17 -23.15 -10.71 -25.98
C ASN A 17 -22.06 -9.83 -25.34
N ILE A 18 -20.80 -10.21 -25.55
CA ILE A 18 -19.63 -9.37 -25.26
C ILE A 18 -19.03 -8.96 -26.59
N TYR A 19 -18.89 -7.65 -26.77
CA TYR A 19 -18.18 -7.07 -27.90
C TYR A 19 -16.88 -6.44 -27.43
N ARG A 20 -15.85 -6.55 -28.26
CA ARG A 20 -14.58 -5.84 -28.12
C ARG A 20 -14.34 -5.07 -29.41
N ASN A 21 -14.18 -3.76 -29.29
CA ASN A 21 -13.94 -2.87 -30.44
C ASN A 21 -15.00 -3.07 -31.56
N GLY A 22 -16.26 -3.27 -31.17
CA GLY A 22 -17.38 -3.52 -32.09
C GLY A 22 -17.55 -4.97 -32.57
N GLU A 23 -16.55 -5.84 -32.40
CA GLU A 23 -16.63 -7.25 -32.79
C GLU A 23 -17.17 -8.12 -31.65
N LYS A 24 -18.11 -9.02 -31.95
CA LYS A 24 -18.64 -9.96 -30.96
C LYS A 24 -17.61 -11.03 -30.64
N VAL A 25 -17.06 -10.98 -29.42
CA VAL A 25 -16.01 -11.91 -28.95
C VAL A 25 -16.55 -13.06 -28.11
N LYS A 26 -17.74 -12.89 -27.53
CA LYS A 26 -18.40 -13.96 -26.76
C LYS A 26 -19.91 -13.79 -26.78
N SER A 27 -20.62 -14.90 -26.68
CA SER A 27 -22.07 -14.94 -26.51
C SER A 27 -22.43 -16.07 -25.57
N TRP A 28 -23.42 -15.85 -24.71
CA TRP A 28 -24.04 -16.88 -23.90
C TRP A 28 -25.55 -16.75 -23.99
N GLU A 29 -26.22 -17.89 -24.09
CA GLU A 29 -27.67 -17.98 -23.99
C GLU A 29 -28.05 -18.38 -22.57
N VAL A 30 -28.85 -17.55 -21.90
CA VAL A 30 -29.35 -17.79 -20.55
C VAL A 30 -30.77 -18.30 -20.66
N THR A 31 -31.03 -19.46 -20.07
CA THR A 31 -32.35 -20.09 -20.00
C THR A 31 -32.65 -20.56 -18.58
N PRO A 32 -33.92 -20.82 -18.23
CA PRO A 32 -34.29 -21.35 -16.92
C PRO A 32 -33.57 -22.66 -16.56
N GLN A 33 -33.19 -23.46 -17.56
CA GLN A 33 -32.53 -24.75 -17.39
C GLN A 33 -31.04 -24.60 -17.09
N ASN A 34 -30.39 -23.52 -17.56
CA ASN A 34 -28.94 -23.38 -17.48
C ASN A 34 -28.46 -22.27 -16.55
N VAL A 35 -29.33 -21.39 -16.04
CA VAL A 35 -28.97 -20.16 -15.32
C VAL A 35 -28.02 -20.36 -14.12
N PHE A 36 -28.00 -21.56 -13.52
CA PHE A 36 -27.10 -21.91 -12.42
C PHE A 36 -25.85 -22.70 -12.83
N ALA A 37 -25.85 -23.30 -14.02
CA ALA A 37 -24.75 -24.12 -14.53
C ALA A 37 -23.89 -23.39 -15.58
N LEU A 38 -24.40 -22.29 -16.14
CA LEU A 38 -23.76 -21.54 -17.20
C LEU A 38 -22.48 -20.85 -16.71
N GLN A 39 -21.36 -21.16 -17.36
CA GLN A 39 -20.07 -20.53 -17.10
C GLN A 39 -19.96 -19.22 -17.89
N THR A 40 -20.19 -18.09 -17.22
CA THR A 40 -20.27 -16.75 -17.83
C THR A 40 -18.98 -15.92 -17.69
N ASN A 41 -17.83 -16.58 -17.50
CA ASN A 41 -16.55 -15.89 -17.35
C ASN A 41 -15.91 -15.62 -18.72
N PHE A 42 -15.59 -14.35 -18.99
CA PHE A 42 -14.75 -13.93 -20.12
C PHE A 42 -13.47 -13.32 -19.57
N ARG A 43 -12.32 -13.97 -19.84
CA ARG A 43 -11.02 -13.56 -19.32
C ARG A 43 -10.03 -13.39 -20.45
N LEU A 44 -9.42 -12.21 -20.53
CA LEU A 44 -8.30 -11.92 -21.42
C LEU A 44 -7.02 -11.84 -20.59
N LYS A 45 -5.91 -12.35 -21.13
CA LYS A 45 -4.58 -12.30 -20.51
C LYS A 45 -3.51 -12.05 -21.58
N GLY A 46 -2.45 -11.33 -21.20
CA GLY A 46 -1.27 -11.15 -22.03
C GLY A 46 -1.60 -10.67 -23.43
N GLN A 47 -1.09 -11.38 -24.45
CA GLN A 47 -1.24 -11.04 -25.86
C GLN A 47 -2.69 -11.02 -26.36
N ALA A 48 -3.65 -11.62 -25.63
CA ALA A 48 -5.07 -11.51 -25.97
C ALA A 48 -5.63 -10.10 -25.73
N LEU A 49 -4.93 -9.25 -24.98
CA LEU A 49 -5.22 -7.83 -24.78
C LEU A 49 -3.99 -6.98 -25.19
N PRO A 50 -3.74 -6.79 -26.51
CA PRO A 50 -2.72 -5.89 -27.02
C PRO A 50 -2.78 -4.48 -26.41
N ALA A 51 -1.67 -3.76 -26.55
CA ALA A 51 -1.60 -2.36 -26.14
C ALA A 51 -2.57 -1.49 -26.97
N GLY A 52 -3.10 -0.45 -26.33
CA GLY A 52 -4.00 0.52 -26.96
C GLY A 52 -5.36 0.60 -26.27
N LYS A 53 -6.21 1.50 -26.76
CA LYS A 53 -7.57 1.67 -26.27
C LYS A 53 -8.42 0.48 -26.70
N HIS A 54 -9.08 -0.17 -25.73
CA HIS A 54 -10.08 -1.20 -25.98
C HIS A 54 -11.42 -0.77 -25.43
N GLU A 55 -12.45 -0.89 -26.26
CA GLU A 55 -13.83 -0.68 -25.84
C GLU A 55 -14.52 -2.02 -25.69
N PHE A 56 -15.13 -2.25 -24.52
CA PHE A 56 -15.92 -3.43 -24.23
C PHE A 56 -17.38 -3.04 -24.08
N LYS A 57 -18.26 -3.73 -24.82
CA LYS A 57 -19.72 -3.58 -24.70
C LYS A 57 -20.30 -4.90 -24.21
N VAL A 58 -21.03 -4.84 -23.10
CA VAL A 58 -21.87 -5.95 -22.62
C VAL A 58 -23.29 -5.65 -23.07
N GLU A 59 -23.89 -6.55 -23.84
CA GLU A 59 -25.22 -6.38 -24.39
C GLU A 59 -26.11 -7.54 -23.99
N ARG A 60 -27.31 -7.21 -23.50
CA ARG A 60 -28.37 -8.18 -23.19
C ARG A 60 -29.46 -8.08 -24.27
N VAL A 61 -29.81 -9.20 -24.88
CA VAL A 61 -30.89 -9.30 -25.87
C VAL A 61 -31.96 -10.27 -25.35
N GLY A 62 -33.21 -9.83 -25.23
CA GLY A 62 -34.32 -10.64 -24.72
C GLY A 62 -34.96 -10.07 -23.45
N GLN A 63 -35.60 -10.91 -22.65
CA GLN A 63 -36.25 -10.51 -21.39
C GLN A 63 -35.44 -11.07 -20.22
N GLY A 64 -35.17 -10.28 -19.17
CA GLY A 64 -34.38 -10.71 -18.01
C GLY A 64 -33.47 -9.60 -17.47
N LYS A 65 -32.90 -9.80 -16.28
CA LYS A 65 -31.93 -8.86 -15.69
C LYS A 65 -30.53 -9.41 -15.83
N LEU A 66 -29.59 -8.55 -16.22
CA LEU A 66 -28.16 -8.89 -16.29
C LEU A 66 -27.43 -8.16 -15.17
N TYR A 67 -26.76 -8.92 -14.33
CA TYR A 67 -25.81 -8.42 -13.35
C TYR A 67 -24.41 -8.82 -13.83
N PHE A 68 -23.47 -7.89 -13.86
CA PHE A 68 -22.10 -8.17 -14.26
C PHE A 68 -21.12 -7.31 -13.46
N SER A 69 -19.89 -7.79 -13.37
CA SER A 69 -18.75 -7.08 -12.81
C SER A 69 -17.58 -7.17 -13.78
N ALA A 70 -16.79 -6.11 -13.89
CA ALA A 70 -15.59 -6.08 -14.71
C ALA A 70 -14.37 -5.79 -13.84
N PHE A 71 -13.29 -6.54 -14.05
CA PHE A 71 -12.03 -6.38 -13.33
C PHE A 71 -10.89 -6.23 -14.33
N LEU A 72 -9.97 -5.31 -14.05
CA LEU A 72 -8.75 -5.11 -14.80
C LEU A 72 -7.57 -5.17 -13.83
N SER A 73 -6.56 -5.96 -14.18
CA SER A 73 -5.30 -6.03 -13.44
C SER A 73 -4.15 -5.87 -14.42
N TYR A 74 -3.26 -4.93 -14.15
CA TYR A 74 -2.11 -4.59 -14.98
C TYR A 74 -0.95 -4.11 -14.11
N PHE A 75 0.25 -4.15 -14.69
CA PHE A 75 1.41 -3.44 -14.14
C PHE A 75 1.57 -2.15 -14.92
N SER A 76 1.59 -1.01 -14.24
CA SER A 76 1.95 0.25 -14.89
C SER A 76 3.42 0.23 -15.26
N LYS A 77 3.73 0.74 -16.45
CA LYS A 77 5.10 1.05 -16.89
C LYS A 77 5.40 2.54 -16.82
N GLU A 78 4.48 3.31 -16.24
CA GLU A 78 4.69 4.72 -15.99
C GLU A 78 5.90 4.89 -15.08
N ASP A 79 6.70 5.88 -15.43
CA ASP A 79 7.71 6.40 -14.53
C ASP A 79 7.02 7.41 -13.60
N ASP A 80 7.41 7.48 -12.32
CA ASP A 80 6.85 8.42 -11.34
C ASP A 80 5.37 8.13 -10.99
N LEU A 81 5.18 7.08 -10.17
CA LEU A 81 3.86 6.74 -9.62
C LEU A 81 3.40 7.78 -8.61
N LYS A 82 2.27 8.44 -8.89
CA LYS A 82 1.69 9.48 -8.03
C LYS A 82 0.92 8.92 -6.84
N ALA A 83 0.92 9.69 -5.76
CA ALA A 83 0.06 9.43 -4.62
C ALA A 83 -1.42 9.49 -5.02
N SER A 84 -2.21 8.59 -4.44
CA SER A 84 -3.65 8.53 -4.63
C SER A 84 -4.29 7.95 -3.37
N GLY A 85 -5.56 8.25 -3.12
CA GLY A 85 -6.24 7.70 -1.96
C GLY A 85 -7.72 7.99 -1.92
N ASN A 86 -8.44 7.08 -1.27
CA ASN A 86 -9.83 7.21 -0.88
C ASN A 86 -9.93 6.89 0.61
N GLU A 87 -10.58 7.77 1.37
CA GLU A 87 -10.64 7.76 2.83
C GLU A 87 -9.33 7.94 3.61
N LEU A 88 -8.20 7.58 2.99
CA LEU A 88 -6.85 7.77 3.50
C LEU A 88 -6.02 8.64 2.54
N SER A 89 -4.97 9.27 3.04
CA SER A 89 -3.89 9.87 2.27
C SER A 89 -2.55 9.51 2.89
N ILE A 90 -1.55 9.19 2.08
CA ILE A 90 -0.23 8.78 2.53
C ILE A 90 0.83 9.68 1.90
N GLU A 91 1.64 10.29 2.75
CA GLU A 91 2.85 11.01 2.36
C GLU A 91 4.07 10.27 2.93
N ARG A 92 5.00 9.86 2.07
CA ARG A 92 6.23 9.19 2.50
C ARG A 92 7.41 10.13 2.32
N LYS A 93 8.19 10.31 3.39
CA LYS A 93 9.41 11.12 3.41
C LYS A 93 10.60 10.31 3.87
N TYR A 94 11.77 10.67 3.35
CA TYR A 94 13.04 10.06 3.71
C TYR A 94 13.93 11.13 4.33
N TYR A 95 14.65 10.75 5.39
CA TYR A 95 15.58 11.63 6.08
C TYR A 95 16.93 10.93 6.22
N LYS A 96 18.02 11.55 5.77
CA LYS A 96 19.37 11.10 6.15
C LYS A 96 19.60 11.41 7.61
N LEU A 97 20.10 10.41 8.34
CA LEU A 97 20.45 10.50 9.74
C LEU A 97 21.96 10.66 9.88
N THR A 98 22.38 11.80 10.41
CA THR A 98 23.79 12.06 10.73
C THR A 98 23.97 11.95 12.23
N GLU A 99 24.86 11.06 12.67
CA GLU A 99 25.14 10.83 14.09
C GLU A 99 25.61 12.11 14.78
N LYS A 100 25.05 12.35 15.95
CA LYS A 100 25.38 13.47 16.83
C LYS A 100 25.41 12.98 18.27
N VAL A 101 26.41 13.41 19.03
CA VAL A 101 26.44 13.12 20.47
C VAL A 101 25.92 14.34 21.21
N GLU A 102 24.85 14.16 21.97
CA GLU A 102 24.25 15.22 22.78
C GLU A 102 24.48 14.93 24.27
N GLU A 103 24.87 15.97 25.02
CA GLU A 103 24.92 15.90 26.48
C GLU A 103 23.56 16.32 27.05
N VAL A 104 22.91 15.38 27.73
CA VAL A 104 21.65 15.64 28.43
C VAL A 104 21.84 15.57 29.93
N GLU A 105 21.23 16.53 30.63
CA GLU A 105 21.16 16.52 32.09
C GLU A 105 19.99 15.64 32.53
N ILE A 106 20.28 14.61 33.32
CA ILE A 106 19.29 13.70 33.87
C ILE A 106 19.31 13.72 35.39
N GLU A 107 18.14 13.54 35.99
CA GLU A 107 17.99 13.37 37.42
C GLU A 107 18.06 11.89 37.76
N LYS A 108 19.15 11.47 38.41
CA LYS A 108 19.35 10.09 38.87
C LYS A 108 18.99 10.00 40.35
N LYS A 109 18.01 9.16 40.66
CA LYS A 109 17.66 8.85 42.05
C LYS A 109 18.67 7.86 42.63
N LEU A 110 19.31 8.24 43.74
CA LEU A 110 20.28 7.42 44.46
C LEU A 110 19.57 6.48 45.43
N THR A 111 20.28 5.46 45.90
CA THR A 111 19.78 4.41 46.79
C THR A 111 19.30 4.96 48.14
N ASP A 112 19.81 6.10 48.56
CA ASP A 112 19.43 6.83 49.77
C ASP A 112 18.19 7.74 49.57
N GLY A 113 17.61 7.76 48.36
CA GLY A 113 16.46 8.57 48.01
C GLY A 113 16.78 9.99 47.54
N SER A 114 18.05 10.41 47.56
CA SER A 114 18.48 11.71 47.05
C SER A 114 18.47 11.75 45.50
N VAL A 115 18.34 12.95 44.92
CA VAL A 115 18.36 13.16 43.46
C VAL A 115 19.64 13.88 43.08
N GLN A 116 20.42 13.28 42.18
CA GLN A 116 21.64 13.86 41.62
C GLN A 116 21.44 14.21 40.15
N LYS A 117 21.81 15.44 39.77
CA LYS A 117 21.89 15.84 38.37
C LYS A 117 23.19 15.34 37.75
N VAL A 118 23.09 14.55 36.69
CA VAL A 118 24.24 13.97 35.97
C VAL A 118 24.14 14.31 34.50
N ARG A 119 25.27 14.64 33.86
CA ARG A 119 25.35 14.80 32.41
C ARG A 119 25.70 13.47 31.75
N GLU A 120 24.84 13.01 30.87
CA GLU A 120 25.01 11.77 30.10
C GLU A 120 25.17 12.11 28.62
N LYS A 121 26.15 11.50 27.96
CA LYS A 121 26.30 11.56 26.50
C LYS A 121 25.36 10.53 25.87
N ARG A 122 24.43 11.00 25.05
CA ARG A 122 23.50 10.15 24.30
C ARG A 122 23.72 10.31 22.80
N LEU A 123 23.63 9.19 22.09
CA LEU A 123 23.57 9.21 20.63
C LEU A 123 22.22 9.79 20.20
N SER A 124 22.28 10.78 19.32
CA SER A 124 21.18 11.49 18.69
C SER A 124 21.48 11.58 17.19
N TYR A 125 20.52 12.06 16.41
CA TYR A 125 20.66 12.18 14.96
C TYR A 125 20.11 13.51 14.47
N ASP A 126 20.91 14.23 13.68
CA ASP A 126 20.40 15.32 12.86
C ASP A 126 19.69 14.71 11.64
N ARG A 127 18.50 15.24 11.32
CA ARG A 127 17.64 14.76 10.22
C ARG A 127 17.68 15.74 9.06
N THR A 128 18.11 15.27 7.90
CA THR A 128 18.08 16.04 6.65
C THR A 128 17.13 15.38 5.66
N GLU A 129 16.07 16.09 5.25
CA GLU A 129 15.10 15.55 4.29
C GLU A 129 15.73 15.28 2.93
N LEU A 130 15.40 14.14 2.34
CA LEU A 130 15.91 13.67 1.06
C LEU A 130 14.82 13.77 0.00
N GLN A 131 15.08 14.56 -1.04
CA GLN A 131 14.21 14.65 -2.20
C GLN A 131 14.37 13.41 -3.09
N THR A 132 13.38 13.15 -3.95
CA THR A 132 13.50 12.08 -4.96
C THR A 132 14.69 12.35 -5.89
N GLY A 133 15.45 11.31 -6.22
CA GLY A 133 16.71 11.43 -6.94
C GLY A 133 17.91 11.79 -6.04
N ALA A 134 17.76 11.75 -4.71
CA ALA A 134 18.88 11.96 -3.80
C ALA A 134 20.00 10.94 -4.01
N THR A 135 21.23 11.37 -3.73
CA THR A 135 22.42 10.53 -3.76
C THR A 135 22.89 10.26 -2.34
N LEU A 136 23.07 8.99 -2.01
CA LEU A 136 23.57 8.48 -0.74
C LEU A 136 24.82 7.63 -0.98
N THR A 137 25.49 7.26 0.10
CA THR A 137 26.65 6.35 0.08
C THR A 137 26.34 5.09 0.87
N SER A 138 26.92 3.95 0.48
CA SER A 138 26.84 2.72 1.26
C SER A 138 27.27 2.98 2.72
N GLY A 139 26.48 2.46 3.65
CA GLY A 139 26.58 2.69 5.09
C GLY A 139 25.74 3.85 5.63
N ASP A 140 25.23 4.75 4.78
CA ASP A 140 24.33 5.83 5.21
C ASP A 140 23.08 5.26 5.91
N LEU A 141 22.68 5.94 6.99
CA LEU A 141 21.47 5.64 7.73
C LEU A 141 20.35 6.59 7.29
N ILE A 142 19.18 6.05 6.97
CA ILE A 142 18.00 6.85 6.63
C ILE A 142 16.81 6.46 7.49
N GLU A 143 16.01 7.45 7.90
CA GLU A 143 14.69 7.25 8.49
C GLU A 143 13.62 7.43 7.41
N VAL A 144 12.73 6.46 7.33
CA VAL A 144 11.51 6.54 6.53
C VAL A 144 10.38 6.99 7.45
N GLU A 145 9.67 8.03 7.05
CA GLU A 145 8.49 8.55 7.74
C GLU A 145 7.29 8.43 6.82
N ILE A 146 6.32 7.60 7.21
CA ILE A 146 5.04 7.42 6.52
C ILE A 146 4.00 8.21 7.30
N GLY A 147 3.66 9.39 6.79
CA GLY A 147 2.58 10.23 7.29
C GLY A 147 1.24 9.77 6.71
N VAL A 148 0.32 9.35 7.57
CA VAL A 148 -1.01 8.89 7.17
C VAL A 148 -2.04 9.88 7.70
N THR A 149 -2.87 10.41 6.79
CA THR A 149 -4.05 11.20 7.14
C THR A 149 -5.30 10.36 6.90
N SER A 150 -6.16 10.27 7.91
CA SER A 150 -7.43 9.56 7.86
C SER A 150 -8.61 10.52 7.98
N LYS A 151 -9.62 10.33 7.13
CA LYS A 151 -10.86 11.10 7.18
C LYS A 151 -11.80 10.70 8.32
N ASN A 152 -11.67 9.49 8.87
CA ASN A 152 -12.49 8.94 9.95
C ASN A 152 -11.67 8.05 10.88
N ASP A 153 -12.27 7.54 11.95
CA ASP A 153 -11.71 6.44 12.73
C ASP A 153 -11.81 5.14 11.93
N TYR A 154 -10.69 4.42 11.81
CA TYR A 154 -10.62 3.14 11.12
C TYR A 154 -9.99 2.06 11.98
N GLU A 155 -10.39 0.82 11.73
CA GLU A 155 -9.82 -0.36 12.35
C GLU A 155 -9.17 -1.29 11.33
N TYR A 156 -8.19 -2.07 11.79
CA TYR A 156 -7.51 -3.09 11.00
C TYR A 156 -6.92 -2.53 9.69
N LEU A 157 -6.09 -1.50 9.83
CA LEU A 157 -5.33 -0.96 8.72
C LEU A 157 -4.00 -1.72 8.56
N ALA A 158 -3.63 -1.98 7.32
CA ALA A 158 -2.31 -2.47 6.96
C ALA A 158 -1.61 -1.45 6.05
N PHE A 159 -0.34 -1.17 6.31
CA PHE A 159 0.51 -0.32 5.49
C PHE A 159 1.75 -1.10 5.09
N GLU A 160 1.92 -1.36 3.81
CA GLU A 160 3.08 -2.04 3.22
C GLU A 160 3.97 -1.02 2.52
N ASP A 161 5.16 -0.79 3.07
CA ASP A 161 6.14 0.13 2.51
C ASP A 161 7.29 -0.60 1.82
N PHE A 162 7.29 -0.56 0.49
CA PHE A 162 8.31 -1.20 -0.34
C PHE A 162 9.62 -0.40 -0.26
N LYS A 163 10.65 -1.04 0.29
CA LYS A 163 11.96 -0.40 0.49
C LYS A 163 12.75 -0.36 -0.83
N PRO A 164 13.62 0.65 -1.04
CA PRO A 164 14.58 0.59 -2.14
C PRO A 164 15.43 -0.68 -2.02
N ALA A 165 15.64 -1.40 -3.13
CA ALA A 165 16.32 -2.71 -3.10
C ALA A 165 17.77 -2.65 -2.57
N GLY A 166 18.43 -1.51 -2.65
CA GLY A 166 19.77 -1.31 -2.09
C GLY A 166 19.81 -0.99 -0.59
N CYS A 167 18.66 -1.00 0.10
CA CYS A 167 18.57 -0.66 1.52
C CYS A 167 17.95 -1.80 2.35
N GLU A 168 18.43 -1.96 3.58
CA GLU A 168 17.94 -2.96 4.54
C GLU A 168 17.45 -2.35 5.85
N PRO A 169 16.39 -2.90 6.48
CA PRO A 169 15.96 -2.47 7.80
C PRO A 169 17.04 -2.63 8.85
N VAL A 170 17.20 -1.59 9.67
CA VAL A 170 18.17 -1.62 10.79
C VAL A 170 17.66 -2.48 11.93
N ALA A 171 16.34 -2.50 12.13
CA ALA A 171 15.71 -3.41 13.07
C ALA A 171 15.87 -4.86 12.58
N LEU A 172 16.10 -5.77 13.52
CA LEU A 172 16.32 -7.20 13.21
C LEU A 172 15.13 -8.08 13.55
N ARG A 173 14.14 -7.56 14.27
CA ARG A 173 13.00 -8.32 14.79
C ARG A 173 11.70 -7.61 14.48
N SER A 174 10.81 -8.35 13.84
CA SER A 174 9.39 -8.02 13.77
C SER A 174 8.76 -8.07 15.16
N GLY A 175 7.63 -7.37 15.33
CA GLY A 175 6.83 -7.48 16.54
C GLY A 175 6.01 -6.24 16.86
N ALA A 176 5.35 -6.30 18.01
CA ALA A 176 4.55 -5.20 18.53
C ALA A 176 5.43 -4.00 18.90
N GLY A 177 4.94 -2.81 18.61
CA GLY A 177 5.57 -1.55 18.93
C GLY A 177 4.54 -0.44 19.13
N LEU A 178 5.01 0.66 19.71
CA LEU A 178 4.28 1.90 19.82
C LEU A 178 5.00 2.94 18.96
N GLY A 179 4.31 3.55 18.01
CA GLY A 179 4.88 4.57 17.14
C GLY A 179 3.82 5.56 16.68
N GLY A 180 4.14 6.86 16.70
CA GLY A 180 3.19 7.91 16.29
C GLY A 180 1.88 7.93 17.09
N GLY A 181 1.88 7.42 18.32
CA GLY A 181 0.67 7.27 19.14
C GLY A 181 -0.16 6.01 18.84
N LEU A 182 0.31 5.14 17.95
CA LEU A 182 -0.39 3.93 17.51
C LEU A 182 0.25 2.67 18.06
N ILE A 183 -0.58 1.77 18.56
CA ILE A 183 -0.18 0.38 18.79
C ILE A 183 -0.16 -0.31 17.43
N GLN A 184 0.98 -0.86 17.09
CA GLN A 184 1.24 -1.44 15.77
C GLN A 184 2.03 -2.73 15.89
N ASN A 185 1.80 -3.67 14.99
CA ASN A 185 2.71 -4.78 14.75
C ASN A 185 3.51 -4.50 13.48
N VAL A 186 4.83 -4.56 13.56
CA VAL A 186 5.74 -4.31 12.44
C VAL A 186 6.30 -5.63 11.95
N GLU A 187 6.15 -5.91 10.66
CA GLU A 187 6.80 -7.03 9.99
C GLU A 187 7.90 -6.53 9.07
N LEU A 188 9.11 -7.03 9.30
CA LEU A 188 10.26 -6.79 8.45
C LEU A 188 10.32 -7.92 7.41
N ARG A 189 10.17 -7.57 6.13
CA ARG A 189 10.27 -8.50 5.00
C ARG A 189 11.42 -8.07 4.09
N ASP A 190 11.79 -8.99 3.20
CA ASP A 190 12.89 -8.80 2.26
C ASP A 190 12.67 -7.63 1.29
N ASP A 191 11.44 -7.40 0.84
CA ASP A 191 11.08 -6.36 -0.13
C ASP A 191 10.38 -5.15 0.49
N ARG A 192 9.92 -5.24 1.75
CA ARG A 192 9.09 -4.21 2.39
C ARG A 192 9.07 -4.27 3.91
N VAL A 193 8.64 -3.18 4.52
CA VAL A 193 8.25 -3.13 5.93
C VAL A 193 6.73 -2.96 6.01
N ALA A 194 6.05 -3.86 6.71
CA ALA A 194 4.61 -3.82 6.87
C ALA A 194 4.21 -3.42 8.30
N PHE A 195 3.25 -2.52 8.42
CA PHE A 195 2.67 -2.06 9.67
C PHE A 195 1.21 -2.48 9.75
N PHE A 196 0.83 -3.15 10.82
CA PHE A 196 -0.55 -3.53 11.12
C PHE A 196 -1.02 -2.72 12.31
N VAL A 197 -2.05 -1.90 12.11
CA VAL A 197 -2.60 -0.98 13.11
C VAL A 197 -4.04 -1.38 13.40
N SER A 198 -4.31 -1.78 14.65
CA SER A 198 -5.65 -2.23 15.05
C SER A 198 -6.67 -1.10 15.06
N TYR A 199 -6.27 0.09 15.53
CA TYR A 199 -7.11 1.28 15.59
C TYR A 199 -6.32 2.50 15.14
N PHE A 200 -6.85 3.24 14.18
CA PHE A 200 -6.28 4.46 13.64
C PHE A 200 -7.31 5.59 13.80
N PRO A 201 -7.08 6.57 14.68
CA PRO A 201 -8.01 7.66 14.88
C PRO A 201 -8.08 8.59 13.66
N GLN A 202 -9.22 9.26 13.50
CA GLN A 202 -9.36 10.36 12.57
C GLN A 202 -8.24 11.39 12.80
N GLY A 203 -7.72 11.95 11.70
CA GLY A 203 -6.63 12.92 11.73
C GLY A 203 -5.34 12.33 11.19
N PHE A 204 -4.25 12.50 11.90
CA PHE A 204 -2.91 12.23 11.36
C PHE A 204 -2.05 11.43 12.34
N ALA A 205 -1.31 10.45 11.82
CA ALA A 205 -0.28 9.75 12.56
C ALA A 205 0.91 9.42 11.65
N ARG A 206 2.06 9.13 12.28
CA ARG A 206 3.31 8.80 11.58
C ARG A 206 3.76 7.40 11.95
N LEU A 207 4.06 6.60 10.93
CA LEU A 207 4.79 5.34 11.09
C LEU A 207 6.24 5.60 10.68
N LYS A 208 7.18 5.05 11.43
CA LYS A 208 8.61 5.30 11.22
C LYS A 208 9.41 4.03 11.34
N TYR A 209 10.45 3.94 10.52
CA TYR A 209 11.49 2.92 10.64
C TYR A 209 12.78 3.41 10.00
N GLN A 210 13.88 2.74 10.31
CA GLN A 210 15.21 3.09 9.79
C GLN A 210 15.70 2.02 8.83
N LEU A 211 16.36 2.48 7.77
CA LEU A 211 17.03 1.67 6.77
C LEU A 211 18.52 2.04 6.74
N ARG A 212 19.36 1.07 6.39
CA ARG A 212 20.77 1.26 6.06
C ARG A 212 20.96 1.05 4.57
N CYS A 213 21.66 1.96 3.90
CA CYS A 213 22.07 1.81 2.51
C CYS A 213 23.21 0.79 2.44
N GLU A 214 23.09 -0.23 1.60
CA GLU A 214 24.05 -1.33 1.50
C GLU A 214 24.63 -1.44 0.09
N ILE A 215 23.76 -1.70 -0.90
CA ILE A 215 24.18 -2.07 -2.26
C ILE A 215 24.19 -0.82 -3.16
N PRO A 216 25.32 -0.51 -3.84
CA PRO A 216 25.38 0.58 -4.80
C PRO A 216 24.47 0.35 -6.02
N GLY A 217 23.86 1.43 -6.51
CA GLY A 217 22.96 1.40 -7.67
C GLY A 217 21.90 2.50 -7.61
N THR A 218 21.07 2.58 -8.66
CA THR A 218 19.90 3.45 -8.69
C THR A 218 18.64 2.60 -8.52
N PHE A 219 17.83 2.95 -7.53
CA PHE A 219 16.67 2.17 -7.12
C PHE A 219 15.43 3.02 -7.06
N SER A 220 14.30 2.38 -7.37
CA SER A 220 12.96 2.88 -7.10
C SER A 220 12.43 2.22 -5.83
N ALA A 221 12.03 3.03 -4.86
CA ALA A 221 11.14 2.60 -3.79
C ALA A 221 9.70 2.76 -4.28
N LEU A 222 9.04 1.64 -4.56
CA LEU A 222 7.63 1.65 -4.96
C LEU A 222 6.77 2.36 -3.89
N PRO A 223 5.64 2.97 -4.27
CA PRO A 223 4.71 3.59 -3.32
C PRO A 223 4.45 2.71 -2.09
N THR A 224 4.41 3.32 -0.91
CA THR A 224 3.73 2.71 0.23
C THR A 224 2.29 2.47 -0.16
N GLN A 225 1.77 1.28 0.10
CA GLN A 225 0.36 0.96 -0.06
C GLN A 225 -0.25 0.80 1.32
N GLY A 226 -1.41 1.40 1.55
CA GLY A 226 -2.09 1.28 2.83
C GLY A 226 -3.59 1.26 2.68
N GLY A 227 -4.28 0.56 3.57
CA GLY A 227 -5.73 0.47 3.52
C GLY A 227 -6.32 -0.43 4.59
N SER A 228 -7.64 -0.46 4.63
CA SER A 228 -8.37 -1.41 5.47
C SER A 228 -8.18 -2.83 4.92
N MET A 229 -7.91 -3.77 5.83
CA MET A 229 -7.83 -5.19 5.49
C MET A 229 -9.18 -5.77 5.02
N TYR A 230 -10.29 -5.11 5.36
CA TYR A 230 -11.64 -5.65 5.15
C TYR A 230 -12.55 -4.73 4.31
N VAL A 231 -12.18 -3.47 4.10
CA VAL A 231 -12.94 -2.48 3.32
C VAL A 231 -12.07 -1.95 2.17
N PRO A 232 -12.11 -2.56 0.97
CA PRO A 232 -11.24 -2.23 -0.15
C PRO A 232 -11.33 -0.77 -0.66
N GLU A 233 -12.43 -0.09 -0.34
CA GLU A 233 -12.65 1.32 -0.64
C GLU A 233 -11.78 2.24 0.23
N VAL A 234 -11.39 1.81 1.43
CA VAL A 234 -10.49 2.56 2.32
C VAL A 234 -9.06 2.18 1.96
N ARG A 235 -8.42 2.99 1.12
CA ARG A 235 -7.07 2.72 0.62
C ARG A 235 -6.35 3.99 0.17
N ALA A 236 -5.03 3.97 0.23
CA ALA A 236 -4.18 5.00 -0.32
C ALA A 236 -2.81 4.44 -0.71
N ASN A 237 -2.11 5.17 -1.56
CA ASN A 237 -0.72 4.95 -1.84
C ASN A 237 0.06 6.27 -1.83
N SER A 238 1.34 6.20 -1.45
CA SER A 238 2.25 7.35 -1.54
C SER A 238 2.71 7.59 -2.98
N ALA A 239 3.56 8.60 -3.17
CA ALA A 239 4.35 8.70 -4.40
C ALA A 239 5.54 7.73 -4.37
N GLU A 240 6.03 7.36 -5.55
CA GLU A 240 7.31 6.69 -5.74
C GLU A 240 8.47 7.59 -5.26
N TRP A 241 9.56 6.98 -4.80
CA TRP A 241 10.79 7.70 -4.49
C TRP A 241 11.98 7.01 -5.15
N LYS A 242 12.89 7.80 -5.73
CA LYS A 242 14.10 7.30 -6.38
C LYS A 242 15.33 7.70 -5.59
N VAL A 243 16.34 6.84 -5.60
CA VAL A 243 17.62 7.08 -4.92
C VAL A 243 18.77 6.46 -5.68
N THR A 244 19.92 7.13 -5.63
CA THR A 244 21.20 6.57 -6.06
C THR A 244 22.08 6.33 -4.85
N ILE A 245 22.61 5.12 -4.72
CA ILE A 245 23.56 4.73 -3.67
C ILE A 245 24.91 4.53 -4.35
N ASN A 246 25.90 5.32 -3.94
CA ASN A 246 27.29 5.18 -4.37
C ASN A 246 28.06 4.26 -3.44
N ASP A 247 29.14 3.67 -3.95
CA ASP A 247 30.11 2.98 -3.10
C ASP A 247 30.88 3.99 -2.23
N LYS A 248 31.43 3.50 -1.12
CA LYS A 248 32.13 4.33 -0.12
C LYS A 248 33.59 4.56 -0.46
#